data_AF-A0A0V1ID75-F1
#
_entry.id   AF-A0A0V1ID75-F1
#
_cell.length_a   1.000
_cell.length_b   1.000
_cell.length_c   1.000
_cell.angle_alpha   90.00
_cell.angle_beta   90.00
_cell.angle_gamma   90.00
#
_symmetry.space_group_name_H-M   'P 1'
#
loop_
_entity.id
_entity.type
_entity.pdbx_description
1 polymer ?
#
loop_
_entity_poly.entity_id
_entity_poly.type
_entity_poly.pdbx_seq_one_letter_code
_entity_poly.pdbx_strand_id
1 'polypeptide(L)'
;LMAQHLNECWGYEPNCNFDKRSYSWKKIKCSKNAPDLEKSRYAFYYDADFGLIKKHNASLVELCSPVNPGDASLRCSESFEYCYAKNIFLNFANLKHDENGKKYRSDVIGKGHIGGRCKFHERKFKNLALDAYDGYLQSWAAEMKYFQRFPSFQLNDSYCDVIFDQPTIVIKLDAGINMYHHFCDFINLYLSQHLNGSFHQDVDIILWDTNVSPYFDMFRETWLAFTTKPLIDLQDFDGKRVCFREVMFPILARKVFGLYYNMPMAVDWCKRLAII
;
A
#
# COMPACT_ATOMS: atom_id res chain seq x y z
N LEU A 1 7.42 -18.68 -6.66
CA LEU A 1 8.61 -19.57 -6.58
C LEU A 1 9.71 -18.82 -5.82
N MET A 2 9.97 -19.17 -4.54
CA MET A 2 11.21 -18.86 -3.77
C MET A 2 10.99 -19.24 -2.29
N ALA A 3 10.76 -20.53 -1.96
CA ALA A 3 10.62 -20.91 -0.54
C ALA A 3 11.01 -22.35 -0.18
N GLN A 4 11.39 -23.20 -1.15
CA GLN A 4 11.71 -24.61 -0.87
C GLN A 4 13.17 -24.85 -0.43
N HIS A 5 14.05 -23.84 -0.49
CA HIS A 5 15.49 -23.99 -0.19
C HIS A 5 16.07 -22.96 0.81
N LEU A 6 15.23 -22.22 1.54
CA LEU A 6 15.72 -21.29 2.57
C LEU A 6 15.64 -21.92 3.96
N ASN A 7 16.79 -21.95 4.66
CA ASN A 7 16.90 -22.40 6.06
C ASN A 7 16.13 -21.50 7.05
N GLU A 8 15.68 -20.32 6.59
CA GLU A 8 14.93 -19.32 7.35
C GLU A 8 13.80 -18.75 6.49
N CYS A 9 12.81 -18.13 7.12
CA CYS A 9 11.67 -17.48 6.48
C CYS A 9 11.10 -16.40 7.39
N TRP A 10 10.10 -15.63 6.94
CA TRP A 10 9.60 -14.48 7.70
C TRP A 10 8.57 -14.87 8.77
N GLY A 11 7.88 -16.00 8.61
CA GLY A 11 6.91 -16.54 9.60
C GLY A 11 5.45 -16.33 9.21
N TYR A 12 5.19 -15.64 8.09
CA TYR A 12 3.83 -15.38 7.59
C TYR A 12 3.47 -16.27 6.40
N GLU A 13 4.48 -16.90 5.78
CA GLU A 13 4.30 -17.77 4.62
C GLU A 13 3.57 -19.08 5.02
N PRO A 14 2.74 -19.67 4.13
CA PRO A 14 1.91 -20.83 4.48
C PRO A 14 2.66 -22.03 5.10
N ASN A 15 3.92 -22.24 4.69
CA ASN A 15 4.77 -23.34 5.17
C ASN A 15 5.85 -22.86 6.15
N CYS A 16 5.70 -21.68 6.75
CA CYS A 16 6.64 -21.09 7.69
C CYS A 16 5.92 -20.70 8.99
N ASN A 17 6.01 -21.56 10.00
CA ASN A 17 5.51 -21.19 11.33
C ASN A 17 6.50 -20.26 12.03
N PHE A 18 5.95 -19.25 12.70
CA PHE A 18 6.70 -18.29 13.50
C PHE A 18 7.64 -18.98 14.50
N ASP A 19 7.15 -19.91 15.30
CA ASP A 19 7.85 -20.56 16.42
C ASP A 19 8.98 -21.54 16.06
N LYS A 20 9.09 -21.96 14.79
CA LYS A 20 10.04 -23.00 14.37
C LYS A 20 11.26 -22.44 13.66
N ARG A 21 11.04 -21.85 12.48
CA ARG A 21 12.11 -21.49 11.54
C ARG A 21 12.07 -20.03 11.09
N SER A 22 11.20 -19.20 11.68
CA SER A 22 11.14 -17.80 11.31
C SER A 22 12.37 -17.04 11.80
N TYR A 23 12.76 -16.03 11.02
CA TYR A 23 13.81 -15.08 11.36
C TYR A 23 13.39 -14.12 12.48
N SER A 24 12.08 -13.86 12.67
CA SER A 24 11.55 -13.04 13.78
C SER A 24 11.53 -13.76 15.12
N TRP A 25 11.18 -15.05 15.16
CA TRP A 25 11.68 -15.94 16.23
C TRP A 25 13.22 -15.90 16.19
N LYS A 26 14.05 -16.51 17.02
CA LYS A 26 15.51 -16.16 17.08
C LYS A 26 15.87 -14.68 17.41
N LYS A 27 15.44 -13.68 16.64
CA LYS A 27 15.75 -12.24 16.78
C LYS A 27 14.99 -11.54 17.90
N ILE A 28 13.67 -11.69 17.96
CA ILE A 28 12.86 -11.08 19.02
C ILE A 28 13.38 -11.54 20.38
N LYS A 29 13.65 -10.58 21.26
CA LYS A 29 14.09 -10.81 22.64
C LYS A 29 13.05 -10.27 23.61
N CYS A 30 12.56 -11.14 24.49
CA CYS A 30 11.59 -10.78 25.52
C CYS A 30 12.23 -10.83 26.91
N SER A 31 11.77 -9.93 27.78
CA SER A 31 12.15 -9.85 29.19
C SER A 31 11.67 -11.09 29.94
N LYS A 32 12.48 -11.58 30.87
CA LYS A 32 12.08 -12.67 31.78
C LYS A 32 10.93 -12.27 32.72
N ASN A 33 10.70 -10.96 32.89
CA ASN A 33 9.62 -10.42 33.71
C ASN A 33 8.28 -10.35 32.96
N ALA A 34 8.24 -10.77 31.69
CA ALA A 34 6.99 -10.89 30.95
C ALA A 34 6.02 -11.82 31.69
N PRO A 35 4.75 -11.43 31.90
CA PRO A 35 3.75 -12.28 32.55
C PRO A 35 3.61 -13.64 31.88
N ASP A 36 3.73 -13.65 30.55
CA ASP A 36 3.80 -14.85 29.72
C ASP A 36 4.77 -14.56 28.57
N LEU A 37 5.91 -15.25 28.58
CA LEU A 37 6.99 -15.03 27.62
C LEU A 37 6.58 -15.39 26.20
N GLU A 38 5.86 -16.49 26.02
CA GLU A 38 5.44 -16.98 24.71
C GLU A 38 4.36 -16.06 24.15
N LYS A 39 3.32 -15.78 24.93
CA LYS A 39 2.24 -14.86 24.52
C LYS A 39 2.76 -13.47 24.19
N SER A 40 3.67 -12.92 25.00
CA SER A 40 4.28 -11.62 24.73
C SER A 40 5.06 -11.61 23.42
N ARG A 41 5.76 -12.71 23.11
CA ARG A 41 6.52 -12.84 21.87
C ARG A 41 5.62 -12.97 20.64
N TYR A 42 4.53 -13.73 20.74
CA TYR A 42 3.52 -13.81 19.69
C TYR A 42 2.84 -12.46 19.45
N ALA A 43 2.47 -11.74 20.52
CA ALA A 43 1.93 -10.38 20.41
C ALA A 43 2.92 -9.47 19.67
N PHE A 44 4.20 -9.49 20.06
CA PHE A 44 5.25 -8.70 19.38
C PHE A 44 5.32 -8.98 17.89
N TYR A 45 5.33 -10.26 17.52
CA TYR A 45 5.39 -10.65 16.13
C TYR A 45 4.19 -10.16 15.32
N TYR A 46 2.98 -10.29 15.87
CA TYR A 46 1.75 -9.94 15.16
C TYR A 46 1.40 -8.44 15.17
N ASP A 47 1.90 -7.70 16.15
CA ASP A 47 1.56 -6.29 16.36
C ASP A 47 2.67 -5.35 15.88
N ALA A 48 3.91 -5.85 15.81
CA ALA A 48 5.09 -5.02 15.58
C ALA A 48 6.05 -5.57 14.51
N ASP A 49 5.91 -6.81 14.04
CA ASP A 49 6.86 -7.45 13.10
C ASP A 49 6.13 -8.01 11.85
N PHE A 50 6.79 -8.90 11.09
CA PHE A 50 6.26 -9.55 9.89
C PHE A 50 4.90 -10.26 10.07
N GLY A 51 4.44 -10.51 11.29
CA GLY A 51 3.11 -11.04 11.55
C GLY A 51 1.98 -10.10 11.09
N LEU A 52 2.25 -8.79 10.96
CA LEU A 52 1.33 -7.83 10.35
C LEU A 52 0.93 -8.21 8.93
N ILE A 53 1.85 -8.79 8.14
CA ILE A 53 1.56 -9.27 6.78
C ILE A 53 0.44 -10.31 6.78
N LYS A 54 0.41 -11.19 7.78
CA LYS A 54 -0.65 -12.20 7.90
C LYS A 54 -2.01 -11.58 8.17
N LYS A 55 -2.06 -10.56 9.03
CA LYS A 55 -3.29 -9.79 9.31
C LYS A 55 -3.78 -9.08 8.05
N HIS A 56 -2.89 -8.38 7.35
CA HIS A 56 -3.22 -7.70 6.10
C HIS A 56 -3.72 -8.68 5.04
N ASN A 57 -3.00 -9.78 4.79
CA ASN A 57 -3.43 -10.80 3.82
C ASN A 57 -4.80 -11.39 4.16
N ALA A 58 -5.08 -11.65 5.43
CA ALA A 58 -6.38 -12.16 5.88
C ALA A 58 -7.53 -11.15 5.66
N SER A 59 -7.23 -9.85 5.68
CA SER A 59 -8.19 -8.77 5.44
C SER A 59 -8.41 -8.42 3.96
N LEU A 60 -7.72 -9.07 3.02
CA LEU A 60 -7.83 -8.71 1.60
C LEU A 60 -9.14 -9.21 1.00
N VAL A 61 -9.96 -8.28 0.52
CA VAL A 61 -11.25 -8.53 -0.11
C VAL A 61 -11.18 -8.18 -1.59
N GLU A 62 -11.61 -9.12 -2.43
CA GLU A 62 -11.79 -8.86 -3.85
C GLU A 62 -13.09 -8.06 -4.09
N LEU A 63 -12.93 -6.86 -4.65
CA LEU A 63 -14.00 -5.88 -4.90
C LEU A 63 -14.39 -5.81 -6.37
N CYS A 64 -13.50 -6.23 -7.26
CA CYS A 64 -13.68 -6.26 -8.70
C CYS A 64 -12.90 -7.47 -9.24
N SER A 65 -13.59 -8.43 -9.83
CA SER A 65 -12.97 -9.65 -10.39
C SER A 65 -12.94 -9.57 -11.93
N PRO A 66 -11.83 -9.96 -12.58
CA PRO A 66 -11.77 -10.00 -14.04
C PRO A 66 -12.72 -11.09 -14.57
N VAL A 67 -13.42 -10.81 -15.67
CA VAL A 67 -14.27 -11.80 -16.35
C VAL A 67 -13.52 -12.43 -17.52
N ASN A 68 -12.78 -11.61 -18.27
CA ASN A 68 -11.96 -12.01 -19.39
C ASN A 68 -10.48 -11.64 -19.16
N PRO A 69 -9.53 -12.24 -19.89
CA PRO A 69 -8.15 -11.74 -19.92
C PRO A 69 -8.10 -10.25 -20.29
N GLY A 70 -7.33 -9.47 -19.53
CA GLY A 70 -7.22 -8.02 -19.70
C GLY A 70 -8.32 -7.19 -19.03
N ASP A 71 -9.32 -7.83 -18.40
CA ASP A 71 -10.28 -7.12 -17.56
C ASP A 71 -9.63 -6.61 -16.28
N ALA A 72 -10.31 -5.65 -15.65
CA ALA A 72 -9.87 -5.02 -14.43
C ALA A 72 -10.01 -5.95 -13.22
N SER A 73 -9.13 -5.76 -12.24
CA SER A 73 -9.28 -6.30 -10.90
C SER A 73 -9.00 -5.25 -9.84
N LEU A 74 -9.66 -5.38 -8.68
CA LEU A 74 -9.38 -4.58 -7.49
C LEU A 74 -9.51 -5.47 -6.26
N ARG A 75 -8.45 -5.49 -5.45
CA ARG A 75 -8.43 -6.11 -4.14
C ARG A 75 -7.88 -5.12 -3.13
N CYS A 76 -8.61 -4.91 -2.03
CA CYS A 76 -8.22 -3.99 -0.96
C CYS A 76 -8.31 -4.68 0.40
N SER A 77 -7.57 -4.19 1.39
CA SER A 77 -7.85 -4.53 2.79
C SER A 77 -9.22 -3.97 3.20
N GLU A 78 -9.83 -4.55 4.24
CA GLU A 78 -11.15 -4.13 4.74
C GLU A 78 -11.26 -2.62 5.03
N SER A 79 -10.17 -1.99 5.48
CA SER A 79 -10.10 -0.55 5.78
C SER A 79 -9.43 0.30 4.69
N PHE A 80 -9.22 -0.25 3.47
CA PHE A 80 -8.56 0.44 2.35
C PHE A 80 -7.15 0.97 2.64
N GLU A 81 -6.45 0.40 3.61
CA GLU A 81 -5.07 0.77 3.94
C GLU A 81 -4.09 0.27 2.87
N TYR A 82 -4.44 -0.83 2.20
CA TYR A 82 -3.70 -1.39 1.09
C TYR A 82 -4.67 -1.74 -0.03
N CYS A 83 -4.35 -1.37 -1.26
CA CYS A 83 -5.09 -1.81 -2.44
C CYS A 83 -4.14 -2.22 -3.55
N TYR A 84 -4.58 -3.18 -4.35
CA TYR A 84 -3.87 -3.63 -5.54
C TYR A 84 -4.86 -3.85 -6.66
N ALA A 85 -4.56 -3.30 -7.84
CA ALA A 85 -5.43 -3.32 -8.98
C ALA A 85 -4.69 -3.65 -10.27
N LYS A 86 -5.42 -4.21 -11.23
CA LYS A 86 -4.95 -4.44 -12.59
C LYS A 86 -5.92 -3.84 -13.59
N ASN A 87 -5.39 -3.35 -14.70
CA ASN A 87 -6.14 -2.79 -15.82
C ASN A 87 -7.23 -1.78 -15.39
N ILE A 88 -6.85 -0.79 -14.59
CA ILE A 88 -7.75 0.29 -14.15
C ILE A 88 -7.31 1.63 -14.72
N PHE A 89 -8.19 2.62 -14.63
CA PHE A 89 -7.83 4.02 -14.89
C PHE A 89 -8.12 4.91 -13.68
N LEU A 90 -7.39 6.01 -13.62
CA LEU A 90 -7.64 7.19 -12.80
C LEU A 90 -7.77 8.41 -13.70
N ASN A 91 -8.78 9.24 -13.48
CA ASN A 91 -9.01 10.48 -14.19
C ASN A 91 -8.73 11.66 -13.26
N PHE A 92 -7.69 12.42 -13.57
CA PHE A 92 -7.20 13.54 -12.79
C PHE A 92 -7.78 14.89 -13.23
N ALA A 93 -8.98 14.90 -13.83
CA ALA A 93 -9.69 16.13 -14.20
C ALA A 93 -9.92 17.12 -13.05
N ASN A 94 -9.91 16.65 -11.80
CA ASN A 94 -10.05 17.49 -10.60
C ASN A 94 -8.72 17.79 -9.91
N LEU A 95 -7.58 17.30 -10.41
CA LEU A 95 -6.30 17.50 -9.74
C LEU A 95 -6.00 18.99 -9.60
N LYS A 96 -6.21 19.78 -10.67
CA LYS A 96 -6.23 21.26 -10.74
C LYS A 96 -5.39 21.94 -9.67
N HIS A 97 -4.29 22.57 -10.07
CA HIS A 97 -3.38 23.27 -9.15
C HIS A 97 -4.14 24.06 -8.06
N ASP A 98 -3.97 23.61 -6.80
CA ASP A 98 -4.47 24.35 -5.64
C ASP A 98 -3.41 25.38 -5.25
N GLU A 99 -3.67 26.64 -5.58
CA GLU A 99 -2.79 27.77 -5.25
C GLU A 99 -2.49 27.88 -3.74
N ASN A 100 -3.33 27.27 -2.87
CA ASN A 100 -3.12 27.25 -1.42
C ASN A 100 -2.18 26.12 -0.95
N GLY A 101 -1.70 25.26 -1.86
CA GLY A 101 -0.71 24.23 -1.54
C GLY A 101 -1.22 23.09 -0.66
N LYS A 102 -2.53 22.77 -0.68
CA LYS A 102 -3.06 21.68 0.15
C LYS A 102 -2.57 20.33 -0.34
N LYS A 103 -1.91 19.59 0.56
CA LYS A 103 -1.48 18.20 0.33
C LYS A 103 -2.63 17.21 0.51
N TYR A 104 -2.53 16.07 -0.16
CA TYR A 104 -3.42 14.90 -0.04
C TYR A 104 -4.91 15.23 -0.12
N ARG A 105 -5.29 16.11 -1.06
CA ARG A 105 -6.69 16.46 -1.28
C ARG A 105 -7.54 15.22 -1.62
N SER A 106 -8.65 15.06 -0.91
CA SER A 106 -9.59 13.93 -1.08
C SER A 106 -10.63 14.12 -2.19
N ASP A 107 -10.57 15.24 -2.92
CA ASP A 107 -11.49 15.59 -4.02
C ASP A 107 -10.90 15.36 -5.42
N VAL A 108 -9.64 14.93 -5.50
CA VAL A 108 -8.91 14.65 -6.76
C VAL A 108 -9.60 13.55 -7.56
N ILE A 109 -10.07 12.50 -6.89
CA ILE A 109 -10.81 11.41 -7.53
C ILE A 109 -12.29 11.55 -7.18
N GLY A 110 -13.10 11.82 -8.21
CA GLY A 110 -14.54 11.98 -8.10
C GLY A 110 -15.33 10.80 -8.65
N LYS A 111 -16.66 10.93 -8.63
CA LYS A 111 -17.55 9.96 -9.28
C LYS A 111 -17.22 9.84 -10.76
N GLY A 112 -17.00 8.61 -11.22
CA GLY A 112 -16.66 8.35 -12.61
C GLY A 112 -15.18 8.53 -12.95
N HIS A 113 -14.32 8.86 -11.97
CA HIS A 113 -12.89 9.09 -12.21
C HIS A 113 -12.01 7.88 -11.95
N ILE A 114 -12.55 6.78 -11.44
CA ILE A 114 -11.79 5.58 -11.13
C ILE A 114 -12.61 4.34 -11.47
N GLY A 115 -11.98 3.38 -12.13
CA GLY A 115 -12.61 2.10 -12.39
C GLY A 115 -11.97 1.30 -13.51
N GLY A 116 -12.74 0.33 -13.99
CA GLY A 116 -12.37 -0.53 -15.11
C GLY A 116 -13.49 -1.50 -15.47
N ARG A 117 -13.22 -2.38 -16.44
CA ARG A 117 -14.18 -3.38 -16.90
C ARG A 117 -14.02 -4.66 -16.08
N CYS A 118 -14.98 -4.98 -15.22
CA CYS A 118 -14.93 -6.19 -14.38
C CYS A 118 -16.30 -6.63 -13.86
N LYS A 119 -16.34 -7.75 -13.12
CA LYS A 119 -17.43 -8.13 -12.23
C LYS A 119 -17.27 -7.40 -10.90
N PHE A 120 -18.02 -6.31 -10.72
CA PHE A 120 -17.95 -5.48 -9.51
C PHE A 120 -18.83 -6.01 -8.38
N HIS A 121 -18.27 -6.12 -7.18
CA HIS A 121 -18.95 -6.63 -5.98
C HIS A 121 -19.54 -5.49 -5.14
N GLU A 122 -20.56 -4.81 -5.69
CA GLU A 122 -21.11 -3.56 -5.13
C GLU A 122 -21.51 -3.66 -3.65
N ARG A 123 -22.13 -4.77 -3.23
CA ARG A 123 -22.51 -4.97 -1.82
C ARG A 123 -21.30 -5.05 -0.89
N LYS A 124 -20.24 -5.75 -1.29
CA LYS A 124 -19.00 -5.84 -0.50
C LYS A 124 -18.34 -4.48 -0.42
N PHE A 125 -18.24 -3.79 -1.56
CA PHE A 125 -17.64 -2.47 -1.65
C PHE A 125 -18.36 -1.46 -0.74
N LYS A 126 -19.70 -1.38 -0.82
CA LYS A 126 -20.48 -0.47 0.02
C LYS A 126 -20.30 -0.76 1.51
N ASN A 127 -20.28 -2.02 1.91
CA ASN A 127 -20.05 -2.38 3.30
C ASN A 127 -18.68 -1.89 3.79
N LEU A 128 -17.60 -2.17 3.06
CA LEU A 128 -16.27 -1.71 3.46
C LEU A 128 -16.15 -0.18 3.44
N ALA A 129 -16.73 0.49 2.44
CA ALA A 129 -16.63 1.94 2.29
C ALA A 129 -17.35 2.70 3.43
N LEU A 130 -18.39 2.10 4.04
CA LEU A 130 -19.07 2.68 5.21
C LEU A 130 -18.20 2.67 6.46
N ASP A 131 -17.38 1.63 6.61
CA ASP A 131 -16.52 1.42 7.79
C ASP A 131 -15.12 2.02 7.61
N ALA A 132 -14.78 2.48 6.40
CA ALA A 132 -13.45 2.93 6.06
C ALA A 132 -13.13 4.29 6.70
N TYR A 133 -11.97 4.36 7.36
CA TYR A 133 -11.49 5.61 7.95
C TYR A 133 -10.98 6.56 6.86
N ASP A 134 -11.57 7.75 6.74
CA ASP A 134 -11.20 8.77 5.73
C ASP A 134 -10.07 9.69 6.23
N GLY A 135 -8.91 9.10 6.48
CA GLY A 135 -7.70 9.81 6.92
C GLY A 135 -6.63 9.86 5.84
N TYR A 136 -6.13 11.06 5.52
CA TYR A 136 -5.28 11.32 4.36
C TYR A 136 -4.01 10.44 4.26
N LEU A 137 -3.31 10.17 5.38
CA LEU A 137 -2.15 9.26 5.48
C LEU A 137 -2.49 7.95 6.23
N GLN A 138 -3.77 7.63 6.39
CA GLN A 138 -4.21 6.44 7.13
C GLN A 138 -4.84 5.40 6.21
N SER A 139 -5.52 5.82 5.13
CA SER A 139 -6.09 4.92 4.13
C SER A 139 -6.18 5.55 2.74
N TRP A 140 -6.56 4.71 1.77
CA TRP A 140 -6.93 5.06 0.39
C TRP A 140 -8.44 5.14 0.19
N ALA A 141 -9.23 5.18 1.27
CA ALA A 141 -10.69 5.18 1.20
C ALA A 141 -11.22 6.38 0.39
N ALA A 142 -10.62 7.57 0.58
CA ALA A 142 -10.98 8.78 -0.15
C ALA A 142 -10.89 8.61 -1.67
N GLU A 143 -9.80 8.03 -2.16
CA GLU A 143 -9.55 7.83 -3.58
C GLU A 143 -10.34 6.65 -4.15
N MET A 144 -10.63 5.64 -3.31
CA MET A 144 -11.30 4.42 -3.74
C MET A 144 -12.83 4.52 -3.68
N LYS A 145 -13.42 5.41 -2.87
CA LYS A 145 -14.88 5.48 -2.60
C LYS A 145 -15.75 5.61 -3.84
N TYR A 146 -15.20 6.07 -4.96
CA TYR A 146 -15.90 6.24 -6.23
C TYR A 146 -15.59 5.16 -7.28
N PHE A 147 -14.87 4.10 -6.91
CA PHE A 147 -14.59 2.98 -7.81
C PHE A 147 -15.90 2.40 -8.34
N GLN A 148 -16.01 2.30 -9.66
CA GLN A 148 -17.18 1.74 -10.32
C GLN A 148 -16.81 0.95 -11.59
N ARG A 149 -17.78 0.17 -12.07
CA ARG A 149 -17.63 -0.63 -13.29
C ARG A 149 -17.83 0.23 -14.55
N PHE A 150 -16.96 0.05 -15.53
CA PHE A 150 -17.08 0.63 -16.87
C PHE A 150 -17.10 -0.47 -17.94
N PRO A 151 -18.28 -0.88 -18.44
CA PRO A 151 -18.39 -1.96 -19.42
C PRO A 151 -17.65 -1.70 -20.75
N SER A 152 -17.55 -0.44 -21.15
CA SER A 152 -16.88 0.00 -22.39
C SER A 152 -15.39 0.30 -22.23
N PHE A 153 -14.84 0.18 -21.01
CA PHE A 153 -13.43 0.47 -20.76
C PHE A 153 -12.53 -0.47 -21.58
N GLN A 154 -11.51 0.12 -22.18
CA GLN A 154 -10.43 -0.56 -22.88
C GLN A 154 -9.12 0.13 -22.49
N LEU A 155 -8.10 -0.66 -22.14
CA LEU A 155 -6.78 -0.13 -21.80
C LEU A 155 -5.94 0.04 -23.07
N ASN A 156 -6.09 1.18 -23.72
CA ASN A 156 -5.38 1.56 -24.95
C ASN A 156 -5.36 3.10 -25.12
N ASP A 157 -4.62 3.57 -26.11
CA ASP A 157 -4.40 5.01 -26.37
C ASP A 157 -5.67 5.75 -26.81
N SER A 158 -6.74 5.04 -27.17
CA SER A 158 -8.03 5.69 -27.48
C SER A 158 -8.79 6.10 -26.22
N TYR A 159 -8.51 5.44 -25.09
CA TYR A 159 -9.18 5.72 -23.82
C TYR A 159 -8.28 6.47 -22.84
N CYS A 160 -6.96 6.25 -22.90
CA CYS A 160 -5.98 6.68 -21.92
C CYS A 160 -5.02 7.71 -22.53
N ASP A 161 -4.77 8.81 -21.82
CA ASP A 161 -3.76 9.80 -22.21
C ASP A 161 -2.34 9.36 -21.82
N VAL A 162 -2.24 8.56 -20.75
CA VAL A 162 -0.99 7.96 -20.26
C VAL A 162 -1.26 6.51 -19.90
N ILE A 163 -0.37 5.61 -20.31
CA ILE A 163 -0.43 4.19 -19.97
C ILE A 163 0.87 3.78 -19.26
N PHE A 164 0.72 3.28 -18.04
CA PHE A 164 1.79 2.61 -17.32
C PHE A 164 1.73 1.11 -17.60
N ASP A 165 2.65 0.65 -18.46
CA ASP A 165 2.78 -0.77 -18.79
C ASP A 165 3.54 -1.57 -17.73
N GLN A 166 4.44 -0.92 -16.98
CA GLN A 166 5.18 -1.52 -15.88
C GLN A 166 4.37 -1.44 -14.56
N PRO A 167 4.67 -2.31 -13.57
CA PRO A 167 4.06 -2.22 -12.26
C PRO A 167 4.30 -0.85 -11.63
N THR A 168 3.22 -0.20 -11.20
CA THR A 168 3.27 1.15 -10.64
C THR A 168 2.92 1.14 -9.16
N ILE A 169 3.59 1.98 -8.38
CA ILE A 169 3.31 2.23 -6.97
C ILE A 169 2.85 3.67 -6.85
N VAL A 170 1.65 3.88 -6.30
CA VAL A 170 1.13 5.21 -6.00
C VAL A 170 1.21 5.38 -4.49
N ILE A 171 2.03 6.31 -3.99
CA ILE A 171 2.31 6.44 -2.56
C ILE A 171 2.06 7.86 -2.05
N LYS A 172 1.44 7.98 -0.88
CA LYS A 172 1.36 9.25 -0.12
C LYS A 172 2.47 9.23 0.93
N LEU A 173 3.39 10.19 0.88
CA LEU A 173 4.53 10.26 1.80
C LEU A 173 4.19 11.10 3.04
N ASP A 174 4.79 10.83 4.19
CA ASP A 174 4.58 11.61 5.40
C ASP A 174 5.38 12.92 5.37
N ALA A 175 6.71 12.82 5.45
CA ALA A 175 7.61 13.97 5.34
C ALA A 175 9.08 13.58 5.05
N GLY A 176 9.64 14.07 3.94
CA GLY A 176 11.03 13.84 3.54
C GLY A 176 12.07 14.76 4.19
N ILE A 177 11.64 15.71 5.03
CA ILE A 177 12.54 16.61 5.79
C ILE A 177 12.93 16.07 7.16
N ASN A 178 12.40 14.91 7.55
CA ASN A 178 12.65 14.32 8.85
C ASN A 178 12.86 12.81 8.70
N MET A 179 13.99 12.33 9.23
CA MET A 179 14.39 10.93 9.10
C MET A 179 13.32 9.98 9.65
N TYR A 180 12.73 10.30 10.81
CA TYR A 180 11.72 9.46 11.44
C TYR A 180 10.48 9.32 10.54
N HIS A 181 9.94 10.43 10.03
CA HIS A 181 8.78 10.39 9.11
C HIS A 181 9.09 9.69 7.80
N HIS A 182 10.25 9.95 7.19
CA HIS A 182 10.69 9.30 5.95
C HIS A 182 10.74 7.77 6.06
N PHE A 183 11.35 7.26 7.13
CA PHE A 183 11.48 5.82 7.31
C PHE A 183 10.14 5.13 7.63
N CYS A 184 9.12 5.85 8.11
CA CYS A 184 7.76 5.32 8.15
C CYS A 184 7.30 4.92 6.75
N ASP A 185 7.48 5.80 5.75
CA ASP A 185 7.06 5.54 4.37
C ASP A 185 7.86 4.38 3.76
N PHE A 186 9.18 4.40 3.95
CA PHE A 186 10.09 3.34 3.48
C PHE A 186 9.67 1.96 4.02
N ILE A 187 9.48 1.85 5.34
CA ILE A 187 9.18 0.59 6.01
C ILE A 187 7.79 0.08 5.62
N ASN A 188 6.79 0.95 5.52
CA ASN A 188 5.44 0.53 5.13
C ASN A 188 5.36 0.16 3.64
N LEU A 189 6.16 0.79 2.76
CA LEU A 189 6.30 0.35 1.38
C LEU A 189 6.97 -1.04 1.28
N TYR A 190 8.06 -1.25 2.01
CA TYR A 190 8.72 -2.55 2.09
C TYR A 190 7.76 -3.65 2.59
N LEU A 191 7.02 -3.37 3.66
CA LEU A 191 5.96 -4.25 4.17
C LEU A 191 4.90 -4.54 3.07
N SER A 192 4.52 -3.54 2.28
CA SER A 192 3.54 -3.70 1.21
C SER A 192 4.04 -4.61 0.08
N GLN A 193 5.34 -4.60 -0.25
CA GLN A 193 5.93 -5.54 -1.21
C GLN A 193 5.83 -7.00 -0.76
N HIS A 194 5.79 -7.28 0.55
CA HIS A 194 5.54 -8.64 1.06
C HIS A 194 4.11 -9.13 0.82
N LEU A 195 3.14 -8.24 0.55
CA LEU A 195 1.73 -8.61 0.29
C LEU A 195 1.47 -9.09 -1.14
N ASN A 196 2.20 -8.56 -2.12
CA ASN A 196 2.08 -8.94 -3.54
C ASN A 196 3.35 -9.61 -4.11
N GLY A 197 4.46 -9.62 -3.37
CA GLY A 197 5.75 -10.16 -3.79
C GLY A 197 6.53 -9.27 -4.76
N SER A 198 6.23 -7.98 -4.85
CA SER A 198 6.83 -7.06 -5.84
C SER A 198 8.19 -6.51 -5.38
N PHE A 199 9.23 -7.35 -5.37
CA PHE A 199 10.60 -6.96 -4.95
C PHE A 199 11.55 -6.57 -6.09
N HIS A 200 11.03 -6.30 -7.29
CA HIS A 200 11.84 -5.85 -8.43
C HIS A 200 11.96 -4.31 -8.45
N GLN A 201 13.03 -3.81 -9.04
CA GLN A 201 13.31 -2.36 -9.11
C GLN A 201 12.90 -1.70 -10.44
N ASP A 202 12.31 -2.47 -11.34
CA ASP A 202 11.69 -1.97 -12.59
C ASP A 202 10.22 -1.64 -12.33
N VAL A 203 9.99 -0.66 -11.47
CA VAL A 203 8.65 -0.18 -11.09
C VAL A 203 8.59 1.33 -11.18
N ASP A 204 7.46 1.87 -11.59
CA ASP A 204 7.20 3.31 -11.56
C ASP A 204 6.69 3.70 -10.17
N ILE A 205 7.17 4.80 -9.61
CA ILE A 205 6.67 5.31 -8.32
C ILE A 205 6.12 6.72 -8.53
N ILE A 206 4.81 6.84 -8.33
CA ILE A 206 4.07 8.10 -8.37
C ILE A 206 3.90 8.62 -6.94
N LEU A 207 4.37 9.83 -6.70
CA LEU A 207 4.18 10.54 -5.45
C LEU A 207 2.83 11.23 -5.47
N TRP A 208 1.88 10.75 -4.66
CA TRP A 208 0.57 11.37 -4.47
C TRP A 208 0.69 12.62 -3.59
N ASP A 209 1.31 13.68 -4.09
CA ASP A 209 1.30 15.01 -3.47
C ASP A 209 0.48 15.96 -4.35
N THR A 210 -0.61 16.50 -3.78
CA THR A 210 -1.50 17.43 -4.48
C THR A 210 -1.03 18.89 -4.38
N ASN A 211 0.09 19.13 -3.70
CA ASN A 211 0.74 20.44 -3.67
C ASN A 211 1.28 20.81 -5.05
N VAL A 212 1.28 22.11 -5.37
CA VAL A 212 1.84 22.65 -6.62
C VAL A 212 3.36 22.53 -6.65
N SER A 213 4.01 22.56 -5.49
CA SER A 213 5.46 22.41 -5.38
C SER A 213 5.86 20.94 -5.45
N PRO A 214 6.92 20.58 -6.19
CA PRO A 214 7.46 19.23 -6.21
C PRO A 214 7.79 18.73 -4.80
N TYR A 215 7.63 17.42 -4.58
CA TYR A 215 7.95 16.84 -3.30
C TYR A 215 9.46 16.91 -3.03
N PHE A 216 9.83 17.53 -1.91
CA PHE A 216 11.22 17.58 -1.46
C PHE A 216 11.51 16.50 -0.42
N ASP A 217 12.59 15.76 -0.65
CA ASP A 217 13.04 14.66 0.19
C ASP A 217 14.56 14.71 0.38
N MET A 218 15.01 14.81 1.63
CA MET A 218 16.44 14.79 1.98
C MET A 218 17.04 13.37 1.97
N PHE A 219 16.20 12.34 1.88
CA PHE A 219 16.58 10.93 1.91
C PHE A 219 16.22 10.23 0.60
N ARG A 220 16.12 11.00 -0.50
CA ARG A 220 15.63 10.54 -1.79
C ARG A 220 16.40 9.32 -2.32
N GLU A 221 17.69 9.22 -2.01
CA GLU A 221 18.57 8.12 -2.39
C GLU A 221 18.10 6.77 -1.85
N THR A 222 17.38 6.75 -0.72
CA THR A 222 16.85 5.51 -0.15
C THR A 222 15.79 4.86 -1.05
N TRP A 223 15.09 5.62 -1.89
CA TRP A 223 14.11 5.08 -2.84
C TRP A 223 14.75 4.18 -3.90
N LEU A 224 16.08 4.24 -4.08
CA LEU A 224 16.83 3.30 -4.93
C LEU A 224 16.72 1.84 -4.45
N ALA A 225 16.29 1.60 -3.21
CA ALA A 225 15.94 0.25 -2.75
C ALA A 225 14.73 -0.32 -3.50
N PHE A 226 13.80 0.53 -3.94
CA PHE A 226 12.53 0.14 -4.54
C PHE A 226 12.48 0.35 -6.05
N THR A 227 13.11 1.39 -6.59
CA THR A 227 13.11 1.67 -8.03
C THR A 227 14.43 2.29 -8.47
N THR A 228 14.85 1.96 -9.69
CA THR A 228 15.97 2.65 -10.36
C THR A 228 15.50 3.79 -11.27
N LYS A 229 14.18 3.96 -11.42
CA LYS A 229 13.57 5.00 -12.24
C LYS A 229 13.39 6.30 -11.45
N PRO A 230 13.28 7.44 -12.14
CA PRO A 230 12.89 8.70 -11.49
C PRO A 230 11.52 8.59 -10.83
N LEU A 231 11.38 9.23 -9.65
CA LEU A 231 10.07 9.43 -9.02
C LEU A 231 9.23 10.39 -9.86
N ILE A 232 7.93 10.13 -9.96
CA ILE A 232 6.99 10.87 -10.80
C ILE A 232 6.06 11.68 -9.90
N ASP A 233 5.92 12.97 -10.17
CA ASP A 233 5.02 13.84 -9.43
C ASP A 233 3.59 13.70 -9.94
N LEU A 234 2.59 13.73 -9.04
CA LEU A 234 1.17 13.62 -9.42
C LEU A 234 0.75 14.70 -10.43
N GLN A 235 1.38 15.87 -10.36
CA GLN A 235 1.07 17.04 -11.18
C GLN A 235 1.32 16.82 -12.68
N ASP A 236 2.17 15.86 -13.04
CA ASP A 236 2.38 15.47 -14.44
C ASP A 236 1.11 14.89 -15.09
N PHE A 237 0.10 14.56 -14.28
CA PHE A 237 -1.17 13.99 -14.71
C PHE A 237 -2.35 14.96 -14.65
N ASP A 238 -2.14 16.26 -14.38
CA ASP A 238 -3.26 17.20 -14.30
C ASP A 238 -4.11 17.19 -15.58
N GLY A 239 -5.43 17.01 -15.40
CA GLY A 239 -6.39 16.90 -16.50
C GLY A 239 -6.35 15.59 -17.30
N LYS A 240 -5.45 14.65 -17.00
CA LYS A 240 -5.25 13.43 -17.79
C LYS A 240 -6.01 12.23 -17.24
N ARG A 241 -6.37 11.31 -18.14
CA ARG A 241 -6.76 9.95 -17.81
C ARG A 241 -5.57 9.02 -17.89
N VAL A 242 -5.14 8.53 -16.74
CA VAL A 242 -3.99 7.64 -16.58
C VAL A 242 -4.49 6.21 -16.39
N CYS A 243 -3.92 5.27 -17.13
CA CYS A 243 -4.25 3.87 -17.07
C CYS A 243 -3.07 3.03 -16.58
N PHE A 244 -3.37 2.00 -15.80
CA PHE A 244 -2.37 1.14 -15.18
C PHE A 244 -2.62 -0.32 -15.55
N ARG A 245 -1.61 -1.00 -16.10
CA ARG A 245 -1.63 -2.46 -16.22
C ARG A 245 -1.67 -3.11 -14.85
N GLU A 246 -0.87 -2.57 -13.93
CA GLU A 246 -0.73 -3.03 -12.57
C GLU A 246 -0.38 -1.84 -11.65
N VAL A 247 -1.15 -1.66 -10.57
CA VAL A 247 -0.91 -0.58 -9.62
C VAL A 247 -1.12 -1.03 -8.17
N MET A 248 -0.18 -0.67 -7.31
CA MET A 248 -0.23 -0.87 -5.87
C MET A 248 -0.40 0.47 -5.15
N PHE A 249 -1.33 0.48 -4.20
CA PHE A 249 -1.54 1.51 -3.21
C PHE A 249 -1.09 0.94 -1.86
N PRO A 250 0.13 1.26 -1.39
CA PRO A 250 0.74 0.61 -0.24
C PRO A 250 0.08 1.06 1.07
N ILE A 251 0.41 0.31 2.13
CA ILE A 251 0.13 0.72 3.51
C ILE A 251 0.76 2.09 3.76
N LEU A 252 0.00 3.00 4.38
CA LEU A 252 0.42 4.37 4.62
C LEU A 252 1.07 4.54 6.01
N ALA A 253 2.01 5.48 6.10
CA ALA A 253 2.83 5.72 7.29
C ALA A 253 2.04 5.95 8.58
N ARG A 254 0.85 6.57 8.50
CA ARG A 254 0.03 6.91 9.66
C ARG A 254 -1.15 5.98 9.87
N LYS A 255 -1.17 4.80 9.24
CA LYS A 255 -2.15 3.74 9.53
C LYS A 255 -2.33 3.56 11.04
N VAL A 256 -3.57 3.47 11.51
CA VAL A 256 -3.85 3.18 12.93
C VAL A 256 -3.39 1.76 13.24
N PHE A 257 -2.64 1.57 14.32
CA PHE A 257 -1.95 0.32 14.62
C PHE A 257 -1.06 -0.15 13.44
N GLY A 258 -0.44 0.82 12.75
CA GLY A 258 0.54 0.60 11.68
C GLY A 258 1.93 0.31 12.22
N LEU A 259 2.89 0.10 11.32
CA LEU A 259 4.28 -0.13 11.69
C LEU A 259 5.03 1.22 11.81
N TYR A 260 6.01 1.28 12.72
CA TYR A 260 6.88 2.43 13.00
C TYR A 260 6.22 3.63 13.69
N TYR A 261 5.26 4.32 13.06
CA TYR A 261 4.69 5.56 13.61
C TYR A 261 3.62 5.32 14.68
N ASN A 262 2.60 4.52 14.34
CA ASN A 262 1.44 4.20 15.19
C ASN A 262 1.48 2.76 15.70
N MET A 263 2.68 2.24 15.95
CA MET A 263 2.87 0.87 16.41
C MET A 263 2.31 0.70 17.83
N PRO A 264 1.43 -0.28 18.09
CA PRO A 264 0.92 -0.49 19.43
C PRO A 264 2.06 -0.91 20.37
N MET A 265 2.34 -0.08 21.38
CA MET A 265 3.38 -0.35 22.38
C MET A 265 2.94 -1.38 23.45
N ALA A 266 1.82 -2.09 23.28
CA ALA A 266 1.32 -3.10 24.23
C ALA A 266 2.27 -4.31 24.40
N VAL A 267 3.50 -4.19 23.90
CA VAL A 267 4.52 -5.21 23.82
C VAL A 267 5.83 -4.79 24.49
N ASP A 268 5.75 -3.96 25.53
CA ASP A 268 6.89 -3.46 26.32
C ASP A 268 7.81 -4.57 26.88
N TRP A 269 7.35 -5.82 26.88
CA TRP A 269 8.15 -6.97 27.28
C TRP A 269 9.15 -7.44 26.24
N CYS A 270 8.97 -7.11 24.96
CA CYS A 270 9.78 -7.63 23.86
C CYS A 270 10.43 -6.51 23.03
N LYS A 271 11.56 -6.82 22.41
CA LYS A 271 12.35 -5.89 21.58
C LYS A 271 13.06 -6.62 20.44
N ARG A 272 13.68 -5.82 19.55
CA ARG A 272 14.38 -6.22 18.32
C ARG A 272 13.44 -6.76 17.26
N LEU A 273 12.91 -5.82 16.49
CA LEU A 273 12.17 -6.06 15.27
C LEU A 273 13.08 -6.76 14.26
N ALA A 274 12.55 -7.75 13.55
CA ALA A 274 13.28 -8.34 12.43
C ALA A 274 13.06 -7.56 11.12
N ILE A 275 11.97 -6.80 11.04
CA ILE A 275 11.57 -6.01 9.88
C ILE A 275 12.31 -4.65 9.76
N ILE A 276 12.99 -4.21 10.83
CA ILE A 276 13.82 -2.99 10.88
C ILE A 276 15.24 -3.40 11.28
#